data_AF-A0A516RHP5-F1
#
_entry.id   AF-A0A516RHP5-F1
#
_cell.length_a   1.000
_cell.length_b   1.000
_cell.length_c   1.000
_cell.angle_alpha   90.00
_cell.angle_beta   90.00
_cell.angle_gamma   90.00
#
_symmetry.space_group_name_H-M   'P 1'
#
loop_
_entity.id
_entity.type
_entity.pdbx_description
1 polymer ?
#
loop_
_entity_poly.entity_id
_entity_poly.type
_entity_poly.pdbx_seq_one_letter_code
_entity_poly.pdbx_strand_id
1 'polypeptide(L)'
;MNSAGRYVHRRGIHCESACQCGILAAGGFEVDEEVVFGLDGSFGFSFFPANGNAPDIVVGKQTIMPLRAARLMGVDVGAHTPKSSAALAKLLASAPAVMTRVDLGLLPHWGLEGRSSFGGYFVNVTRAVGDEAFEVSDPAFDAPVVVSAADLDAARSSRNSPPVNPDRKVYVFGAQRNSPRLPLVGPVAARNLCREVLKPGSRSLGVPGMKRLITTATSWPRTKQGEVEDVDLEGRVIRTDALAGQLLHLGRQIESFGTGGGLFRPMMGRFLTRVAAATDDSRYTESAELFFESGRLWQTLGSTLLARATAGSRQDLKTLVDGVTDTVRSAMDVEKRALGALTAL
;
A
#
# COMPACT_ATOMS: atom_id res chain seq x y z
N MET A 1 -7.78 -3.17 23.08
CA MET A 1 -8.26 -4.56 23.31
C MET A 1 -9.76 -4.53 23.61
N ASN A 2 -10.48 -5.65 23.48
CA ASN A 2 -11.86 -5.73 24.01
C ASN A 2 -11.85 -5.87 25.54
N SER A 3 -13.04 -5.91 26.16
CA SER A 3 -13.20 -6.08 27.62
C SER A 3 -12.57 -7.36 28.18
N ALA A 4 -12.31 -8.36 27.34
CA ALA A 4 -11.63 -9.61 27.69
C ALA A 4 -10.12 -9.59 27.44
N GLY A 5 -9.52 -8.41 27.18
CA GLY A 5 -8.09 -8.28 26.94
C GLY A 5 -7.62 -8.87 25.60
N ARG A 6 -8.54 -9.08 24.64
CA ARG A 6 -8.18 -9.62 23.31
C ARG A 6 -7.95 -8.50 22.30
N TYR A 7 -7.03 -8.74 21.37
CA TYR A 7 -6.86 -7.92 20.18
C TYR A 7 -8.19 -7.85 19.41
N VAL A 8 -8.54 -6.66 18.93
CA VAL A 8 -9.76 -6.45 18.13
C VAL A 8 -9.34 -6.27 16.69
N HIS A 9 -9.75 -7.20 15.84
CA HIS A 9 -9.53 -7.11 14.39
C HIS A 9 -10.17 -5.85 13.81
N ARG A 10 -9.46 -5.23 12.86
CA ARG A 10 -9.90 -4.02 12.17
C ARG A 10 -9.51 -4.11 10.71
N ARG A 11 -10.43 -3.68 9.86
CA ARG A 11 -10.12 -3.36 8.48
C ARG A 11 -9.30 -2.09 8.40
N GLY A 12 -8.57 -1.98 7.32
CA GLY A 12 -7.92 -0.75 6.93
C GLY A 12 -7.67 -0.73 5.43
N ILE A 13 -7.17 0.40 4.97
CA ILE A 13 -6.96 0.63 3.54
C ILE A 13 -5.55 0.23 3.12
N HIS A 14 -4.55 0.57 3.93
CA HIS A 14 -3.15 0.33 3.64
C HIS A 14 -2.58 -0.62 4.70
N CYS A 15 -2.14 -1.80 4.27
CA CYS A 15 -1.76 -2.90 5.16
C CYS A 15 -0.78 -2.48 6.28
N GLU A 16 0.20 -1.64 5.98
CA GLU A 16 1.20 -1.19 6.95
C GLU A 16 0.61 -0.25 8.02
N SER A 17 -0.10 0.81 7.61
CA SER A 17 -0.68 1.78 8.56
C SER A 17 -1.85 1.19 9.33
N ALA A 18 -2.66 0.33 8.71
CA ALA A 18 -3.75 -0.38 9.37
C ALA A 18 -3.22 -1.32 10.46
N CYS A 19 -2.14 -2.07 10.18
CA CYS A 19 -1.49 -2.92 11.18
C CYS A 19 -0.95 -2.09 12.36
N GLN A 20 -0.31 -0.94 12.09
CA GLN A 20 0.14 -0.02 13.13
C GLN A 20 -1.03 0.46 14.00
N CYS A 21 -2.13 0.94 13.40
CA CYS A 21 -3.32 1.40 14.12
C CYS A 21 -3.92 0.30 14.99
N GLY A 22 -4.01 -0.93 14.47
CA GLY A 22 -4.54 -2.07 15.20
C GLY A 22 -3.72 -2.41 16.46
N ILE A 23 -2.38 -2.41 16.36
CA ILE A 23 -1.51 -2.66 17.52
C ILE A 23 -1.60 -1.51 18.53
N LEU A 24 -1.55 -0.26 18.07
CA LEU A 24 -1.63 0.91 18.94
C LEU A 24 -2.95 0.94 19.72
N ALA A 25 -4.07 0.65 19.05
CA ALA A 25 -5.38 0.54 19.68
C ALA A 25 -5.48 -0.65 20.64
N ALA A 26 -4.80 -1.75 20.34
CA ALA A 26 -4.67 -2.85 21.28
C ALA A 26 -3.96 -2.40 22.57
N GLY A 27 -2.95 -1.54 22.46
CA GLY A 27 -2.27 -0.86 23.56
C GLY A 27 -3.02 0.34 24.19
N GLY A 28 -4.27 0.61 23.78
CA GLY A 28 -5.10 1.67 24.35
C GLY A 28 -4.94 3.05 23.69
N PHE A 29 -4.23 3.14 22.56
CA PHE A 29 -4.06 4.39 21.81
C PHE A 29 -4.78 4.33 20.47
N GLU A 30 -5.91 5.02 20.37
CA GLU A 30 -6.67 5.16 19.12
C GLU A 30 -6.08 6.28 18.26
N VAL A 31 -5.82 5.98 16.99
CA VAL A 31 -5.35 6.95 16.00
C VAL A 31 -5.93 6.60 14.64
N ASP A 32 -6.33 7.62 13.90
CA ASP A 32 -6.87 7.46 12.55
C ASP A 32 -5.78 6.99 11.57
N GLU A 33 -6.14 6.08 10.67
CA GLU A 33 -5.20 5.48 9.72
C GLU A 33 -4.55 6.54 8.81
N GLU A 34 -5.32 7.53 8.34
CA GLU A 34 -4.78 8.61 7.52
C GLU A 34 -3.71 9.45 8.24
N VAL A 35 -3.80 9.57 9.57
CA VAL A 35 -2.80 10.29 10.37
C VAL A 35 -1.51 9.49 10.43
N VAL A 36 -1.57 8.19 10.69
CA VAL A 36 -0.39 7.31 10.67
C VAL A 36 0.24 7.31 9.28
N PHE A 37 -0.56 7.14 8.23
CA PHE A 37 -0.09 7.11 6.85
C PHE A 37 0.56 8.43 6.41
N GLY A 38 -0.08 9.57 6.69
CA GLY A 38 0.43 10.88 6.32
C GLY A 38 1.73 11.24 7.05
N LEU A 39 1.80 10.96 8.35
CA LEU A 39 2.98 11.21 9.17
C LEU A 39 4.16 10.29 8.83
N ASP A 40 3.90 9.10 8.29
CA ASP A 40 4.97 8.24 7.77
C ASP A 40 5.68 8.86 6.55
N GLY A 41 5.06 9.84 5.88
CA GLY A 41 5.72 10.68 4.88
C GLY A 41 6.32 9.89 3.73
N SER A 42 5.61 8.84 3.30
CA SER A 42 6.05 7.90 2.27
C SER A 42 5.06 7.74 1.12
N PHE A 43 3.95 8.48 1.15
CA PHE A 43 3.05 8.60 0.00
C PHE A 43 3.80 9.19 -1.20
N GLY A 44 3.44 8.72 -2.39
CA GLY A 44 3.77 9.42 -3.62
C GLY A 44 3.40 8.59 -4.83
N PHE A 45 4.37 8.45 -5.72
CA PHE A 45 4.25 7.63 -6.90
C PHE A 45 5.60 6.99 -7.18
N SER A 46 5.59 5.72 -7.60
CA SER A 46 6.78 5.00 -8.05
C SER A 46 6.43 4.22 -9.31
N PHE A 47 7.28 4.32 -10.34
CA PHE A 47 7.14 3.56 -11.58
C PHE A 47 8.44 2.88 -11.98
N PHE A 48 8.35 1.57 -12.19
CA PHE A 48 9.47 0.72 -12.59
C PHE A 48 9.07 -0.11 -13.82
N PRO A 49 9.56 0.22 -15.02
CA PRO A 49 9.27 -0.59 -16.20
C PRO A 49 9.98 -1.94 -16.10
N ALA A 50 9.32 -2.98 -16.58
CA ALA A 50 9.85 -4.33 -16.61
C ALA A 50 10.38 -4.69 -18.01
N ASN A 51 11.31 -5.64 -18.07
CA ASN A 51 11.89 -6.10 -19.32
C ASN A 51 10.93 -7.04 -20.06
N GLY A 52 10.91 -6.94 -21.39
CA GLY A 52 10.08 -7.79 -22.24
C GLY A 52 8.58 -7.63 -21.95
N ASN A 53 7.88 -8.76 -21.90
CA ASN A 53 6.42 -8.82 -21.70
C ASN A 53 5.99 -8.86 -20.24
N ALA A 54 6.92 -8.88 -19.27
CA ALA A 54 6.55 -8.77 -17.86
C ALA A 54 5.84 -7.42 -17.62
N PRO A 55 4.80 -7.35 -16.78
CA PRO A 55 4.09 -6.10 -16.57
C PRO A 55 4.94 -5.10 -15.77
N ASP A 56 4.85 -3.83 -16.14
CA ASP A 56 5.50 -2.74 -15.44
C ASP A 56 4.88 -2.52 -14.05
N ILE A 57 5.67 -2.00 -13.10
CA ILE A 57 5.27 -1.86 -11.69
C ILE A 57 4.93 -0.41 -11.36
N VAL A 58 3.72 -0.19 -10.80
CA VAL A 58 3.27 1.09 -10.23
C VAL A 58 2.96 0.93 -8.73
N VAL A 59 3.45 1.85 -7.91
CA VAL A 59 3.23 1.84 -6.44
C VAL A 59 2.91 3.26 -5.93
N GLY A 60 1.88 3.39 -5.09
CA GLY A 60 1.47 4.67 -4.47
C GLY A 60 2.25 5.08 -3.21
N LYS A 61 3.19 4.24 -2.76
CA LYS A 61 4.05 4.46 -1.59
C LYS A 61 5.50 4.19 -1.96
N GLN A 62 6.41 5.06 -1.52
CA GLN A 62 7.81 5.11 -1.95
C GLN A 62 8.78 4.44 -0.97
N THR A 63 8.35 4.16 0.26
CA THR A 63 9.19 3.55 1.30
C THR A 63 8.35 2.63 2.18
N ILE A 64 8.85 1.42 2.39
CA ILE A 64 8.24 0.41 3.28
C ILE A 64 8.73 0.65 4.71
N MET A 65 7.81 0.69 5.67
CA MET A 65 8.08 0.79 7.12
C MET A 65 9.12 1.85 7.53
N PRO A 66 8.94 3.13 7.19
CA PRO A 66 9.86 4.18 7.64
C PRO A 66 9.80 4.43 9.16
N LEU A 67 8.73 3.98 9.83
CA LEU A 67 8.46 4.12 11.27
C LEU A 67 8.52 5.59 11.75
N ARG A 68 8.22 6.55 10.88
CA ARG A 68 8.28 7.98 11.23
C ARG A 68 7.09 8.37 12.09
N ALA A 69 5.90 7.87 11.77
CA ALA A 69 4.70 8.10 12.58
C ALA A 69 4.89 7.55 13.99
N ALA A 70 5.35 6.30 14.13
CA ALA A 70 5.63 5.69 15.43
C ALA A 70 6.60 6.54 16.29
N ARG A 71 7.71 7.03 15.69
CA ARG A 71 8.66 7.92 16.38
C ARG A 71 8.02 9.24 16.83
N LEU A 72 7.19 9.86 15.98
CA LEU A 72 6.48 11.10 16.34
C LEU A 72 5.48 10.90 17.48
N MET A 73 4.94 9.69 17.62
CA MET A 73 4.06 9.29 18.73
C MET A 73 4.84 8.83 19.97
N GLY A 74 6.18 8.89 19.94
CA GLY A 74 7.02 8.40 21.04
C GLY A 74 6.86 6.90 21.30
N VAL A 75 6.51 6.13 20.28
CA VAL A 75 6.35 4.67 20.35
C VAL A 75 7.69 4.03 20.01
N ASP A 76 8.27 3.34 20.99
CA ASP A 76 9.45 2.52 20.77
C ASP A 76 9.04 1.23 20.03
N VAL A 77 9.66 0.97 18.87
CA VAL A 77 9.36 -0.22 18.06
C VAL A 77 10.57 -1.16 18.08
N GLY A 78 10.40 -2.33 18.71
CA GLY A 78 11.39 -3.40 18.74
C GLY A 78 11.28 -4.31 17.53
N ALA A 79 12.41 -4.61 16.87
CA ALA A 79 12.47 -5.57 15.77
C ALA A 79 13.06 -6.90 16.23
N HIS A 80 12.37 -7.99 15.94
CA HIS A 80 12.79 -9.35 16.30
C HIS A 80 12.69 -10.28 15.08
N THR A 81 13.48 -11.35 15.06
CA THR A 81 13.46 -12.35 13.97
C THR A 81 13.21 -13.75 14.53
N PRO A 82 11.99 -14.06 15.02
CA PRO A 82 11.67 -15.38 15.55
C PRO A 82 11.69 -16.39 14.40
N LYS A 83 12.60 -17.37 14.48
CA LYS A 83 12.81 -18.42 13.48
C LYS A 83 11.94 -19.67 13.68
N SER A 84 11.16 -19.72 14.76
CA SER A 84 10.26 -20.84 15.08
C SER A 84 8.92 -20.33 15.59
N SER A 85 7.88 -21.17 15.47
CA SER A 85 6.54 -20.92 16.01
C SER A 85 6.58 -20.66 17.51
N ALA A 86 7.35 -21.45 18.26
CA ALA A 86 7.54 -21.26 19.70
C ALA A 86 8.17 -19.89 20.03
N ALA A 87 9.17 -19.43 19.25
CA ALA A 87 9.77 -18.12 19.44
C ALA A 87 8.78 -16.98 19.13
N LEU A 88 7.93 -17.15 18.10
CA LEU A 88 6.88 -16.19 17.78
C LEU A 88 5.81 -16.14 18.89
N ALA A 89 5.34 -17.30 19.35
CA ALA A 89 4.38 -17.41 20.44
C ALA A 89 4.91 -16.79 21.74
N LYS A 90 6.21 -16.96 22.03
CA LYS A 90 6.86 -16.31 23.18
C LYS A 90 6.80 -14.78 23.12
N LEU A 91 6.94 -14.18 21.93
CA LEU A 91 6.79 -12.71 21.79
C LEU A 91 5.33 -12.27 22.01
N LEU A 92 4.37 -13.06 21.52
CA LEU A 92 2.93 -12.81 21.71
C LEU A 92 2.48 -12.96 23.16
N ALA A 93 3.26 -13.64 24.02
CA ALA A 93 2.96 -13.70 25.45
C ALA A 93 3.14 -12.35 26.17
N SER A 94 3.91 -11.41 25.59
CA SER A 94 4.21 -10.11 26.18
C SER A 94 3.78 -8.92 25.31
N ALA A 95 3.07 -9.16 24.21
CA ALA A 95 2.61 -8.13 23.29
C ALA A 95 1.19 -8.46 22.81
N PRO A 96 0.29 -7.47 22.66
CA PRO A 96 -1.08 -7.73 22.25
C PRO A 96 -1.19 -8.28 20.81
N ALA A 97 -0.19 -7.98 19.98
CA ALA A 97 0.03 -8.54 18.65
C ALA A 97 1.45 -8.17 18.20
N VAL A 98 1.95 -8.85 17.17
CA VAL A 98 3.17 -8.46 16.45
C VAL A 98 2.85 -8.19 14.99
N MET A 99 3.41 -7.12 14.44
CA MET A 99 3.29 -6.80 13.02
C MET A 99 4.38 -7.54 12.26
N THR A 100 4.06 -8.18 11.15
CA THR A 100 5.06 -8.88 10.34
C THR A 100 4.83 -8.66 8.86
N ARG A 101 5.94 -8.62 8.12
CA ARG A 101 5.94 -8.55 6.67
C ARG A 101 5.86 -9.95 6.09
N VAL A 102 4.99 -10.13 5.11
CA VAL A 102 4.68 -11.42 4.49
C VAL A 102 4.66 -11.29 2.97
N ASP A 103 4.85 -12.42 2.31
CA ASP A 103 4.46 -12.60 0.93
C ASP A 103 2.97 -12.94 0.86
N LEU A 104 2.19 -11.99 0.38
CA LEU A 104 0.73 -12.13 0.27
C LEU A 104 0.32 -13.33 -0.58
N GLY A 105 1.11 -13.68 -1.62
CA GLY A 105 0.81 -14.81 -2.51
C GLY A 105 0.80 -16.16 -1.80
N LEU A 106 1.47 -16.28 -0.65
CA LEU A 106 1.57 -17.51 0.13
C LEU A 106 0.57 -17.60 1.28
N LEU A 107 -0.28 -16.58 1.48
CA LEU A 107 -1.32 -16.63 2.50
C LEU A 107 -2.54 -17.42 2.00
N PRO A 108 -2.98 -18.48 2.71
CA PRO A 108 -4.05 -19.37 2.21
C PRO A 108 -5.37 -18.65 1.92
N HIS A 109 -5.76 -17.70 2.77
CA HIS A 109 -7.03 -16.97 2.65
C HIS A 109 -7.09 -15.98 1.47
N TRP A 110 -5.95 -15.71 0.83
CA TRP A 110 -5.90 -14.96 -0.43
C TRP A 110 -6.15 -15.84 -1.67
N GLY A 111 -6.04 -17.17 -1.54
CA GLY A 111 -6.33 -18.11 -2.64
C GLY A 111 -5.36 -18.05 -3.83
N LEU A 112 -4.19 -17.44 -3.66
CA LEU A 112 -3.23 -17.23 -4.76
C LEU A 112 -2.28 -18.41 -4.98
N GLU A 113 -2.20 -19.35 -4.04
CA GLU A 113 -1.38 -20.58 -4.13
C GLU A 113 0.09 -20.31 -4.51
N GLY A 114 0.68 -19.24 -3.97
CA GLY A 114 2.06 -18.83 -4.24
C GLY A 114 2.26 -18.04 -5.53
N ARG A 115 1.21 -17.83 -6.32
CA ARG A 115 1.24 -16.98 -7.52
C ARG A 115 1.13 -15.50 -7.12
N SER A 116 1.50 -14.60 -8.03
CA SER A 116 1.40 -13.14 -7.83
C SER A 116 2.07 -12.67 -6.52
N SER A 117 3.25 -13.21 -6.23
CA SER A 117 3.98 -12.97 -4.99
C SER A 117 4.21 -11.46 -4.74
N PHE A 118 3.93 -11.03 -3.51
CA PHE A 118 4.18 -9.67 -3.04
C PHE A 118 4.65 -9.66 -1.59
N GLY A 119 5.97 -9.68 -1.43
CA GLY A 119 6.69 -9.67 -0.14
C GLY A 119 6.64 -8.36 0.66
N GLY A 120 5.95 -7.35 0.16
CA GLY A 120 5.82 -6.03 0.80
C GLY A 120 4.58 -5.89 1.70
N TYR A 121 3.79 -6.94 1.87
CA TYR A 121 2.51 -6.88 2.58
C TYR A 121 2.66 -7.05 4.09
N PHE A 122 1.76 -6.45 4.88
CA PHE A 122 1.79 -6.53 6.34
C PHE A 122 0.50 -7.10 6.92
N VAL A 123 0.68 -7.92 7.94
CA VAL A 123 -0.40 -8.45 8.78
C VAL A 123 0.00 -8.39 10.24
N ASN A 124 -0.99 -8.41 11.14
CA ASN A 124 -0.76 -8.56 12.57
C ASN A 124 -1.00 -10.02 12.97
N VAL A 125 0.00 -10.66 13.59
CA VAL A 125 -0.19 -11.94 14.27
C VAL A 125 -0.59 -11.65 15.71
N THR A 126 -1.71 -12.22 16.17
CA THR A 126 -2.36 -11.80 17.42
C THR A 126 -2.22 -12.81 18.55
N ARG A 127 -2.31 -14.11 18.25
CA ARG A 127 -2.12 -15.19 19.23
C ARG A 127 -1.82 -16.51 18.54
N ALA A 128 -1.24 -17.45 19.29
CA ALA A 128 -1.21 -18.85 18.89
C ALA A 128 -2.61 -19.48 18.99
N VAL A 129 -2.88 -20.45 18.12
CA VAL A 129 -4.08 -21.31 18.14
C VAL A 129 -3.58 -22.75 18.23
N GLY A 130 -3.48 -23.27 19.45
CA GLY A 130 -2.75 -24.51 19.70
C GLY A 130 -1.26 -24.36 19.38
N ASP A 131 -0.61 -25.46 19.01
CA ASP A 131 0.84 -25.49 18.74
C ASP A 131 1.20 -25.27 17.26
N GLU A 132 0.22 -25.43 16.36
CA GLU A 132 0.44 -25.56 14.91
C GLU A 132 -0.20 -24.42 14.08
N ALA A 133 -0.76 -23.39 14.73
CA ALA A 133 -1.42 -22.29 14.02
C ALA A 133 -1.39 -20.96 14.77
N PHE A 134 -1.69 -19.89 14.05
CA PHE A 134 -1.80 -18.53 14.58
C PHE A 134 -3.05 -17.83 14.08
N GLU A 135 -3.63 -16.97 14.92
CA GLU A 135 -4.67 -16.04 14.52
C GLU A 135 -4.01 -14.78 13.93
N VAL A 136 -4.35 -14.49 12.67
CA VAL A 136 -3.81 -13.38 11.88
C VAL A 136 -4.92 -12.37 11.61
N SER A 137 -4.67 -11.12 11.97
CA SER A 137 -5.48 -9.97 11.60
C SER A 137 -4.92 -9.37 10.31
N ASP A 138 -5.55 -9.69 9.19
CA ASP A 138 -5.24 -9.12 7.87
C ASP A 138 -6.22 -7.97 7.56
N PRO A 139 -5.75 -6.71 7.47
CA PRO A 139 -6.63 -5.54 7.34
C PRO A 139 -7.48 -5.51 6.06
N ALA A 140 -7.21 -6.37 5.07
CA ALA A 140 -8.02 -6.49 3.87
C ALA A 140 -9.34 -7.27 4.08
N PHE A 141 -9.46 -8.07 5.15
CA PHE A 141 -10.59 -8.97 5.40
C PHE A 141 -11.48 -8.48 6.54
N ASP A 142 -12.74 -8.93 6.60
CA ASP A 142 -13.71 -8.51 7.63
C ASP A 142 -13.49 -9.18 9.01
N ALA A 143 -12.77 -10.30 9.04
CA ALA A 143 -12.56 -11.10 10.24
C ALA A 143 -11.11 -11.59 10.32
N PRO A 144 -10.58 -11.84 11.54
CA PRO A 144 -9.30 -12.50 11.68
C PRO A 144 -9.38 -13.93 11.13
N VAL A 145 -8.26 -14.41 10.60
CA VAL A 145 -8.14 -15.74 9.98
C VAL A 145 -7.16 -16.59 10.77
N VAL A 146 -7.34 -17.90 10.73
CA VAL A 146 -6.36 -18.84 11.31
C VAL A 146 -5.46 -19.35 10.19
N VAL A 147 -4.16 -19.18 10.37
CA VAL A 147 -3.13 -19.60 9.41
C VAL A 147 -2.24 -20.63 10.09
N SER A 148 -1.92 -21.73 9.38
CA SER A 148 -0.99 -22.73 9.92
C SER A 148 0.37 -22.11 10.18
N ALA A 149 1.10 -22.64 11.16
CA ALA A 149 2.44 -22.18 11.48
C ALA A 149 3.40 -22.33 10.28
N ALA A 150 3.23 -23.40 9.51
CA ALA A 150 4.00 -23.67 8.29
C ALA A 150 3.73 -22.62 7.21
N ASP A 151 2.46 -22.32 6.89
CA ASP A 151 2.10 -21.34 5.86
C ASP A 151 2.54 -19.93 6.26
N LEU A 152 2.36 -19.56 7.54
CA LEU A 152 2.80 -18.26 8.05
C LEU A 152 4.33 -18.11 7.98
N ASP A 153 5.09 -19.16 8.29
CA ASP A 153 6.56 -19.13 8.18
C ASP A 153 7.03 -19.11 6.72
N ALA A 154 6.35 -19.83 5.82
CA ALA A 154 6.60 -19.76 4.38
C ALA A 154 6.37 -18.34 3.85
N ALA A 155 5.23 -17.73 4.17
CA ALA A 155 4.92 -16.36 3.78
C ALA A 155 5.92 -15.34 4.36
N ARG A 156 6.34 -15.50 5.63
CA ARG A 156 7.32 -14.61 6.28
C ARG A 156 8.76 -14.80 5.80
N SER A 157 9.06 -15.90 5.11
CA SER A 157 10.41 -16.23 4.65
C SER A 157 10.55 -16.41 3.15
N SER A 158 9.52 -16.08 2.38
CA SER A 158 9.50 -16.13 0.93
C SER A 158 10.70 -15.42 0.29
N ARG A 159 11.13 -15.95 -0.85
CA ARG A 159 12.14 -15.35 -1.73
C ARG A 159 11.59 -15.02 -3.12
N ASN A 160 10.28 -15.14 -3.31
CA ASN A 160 9.62 -15.05 -4.61
C ASN A 160 9.32 -13.61 -5.06
N SER A 161 9.63 -12.61 -4.22
CA SER A 161 9.28 -11.19 -4.41
C SER A 161 10.49 -10.25 -4.35
N PRO A 162 11.61 -10.47 -5.07
CA PRO A 162 12.74 -9.54 -5.05
C PRO A 162 12.34 -8.17 -5.64
N PRO A 163 12.84 -7.04 -5.11
CA PRO A 163 13.76 -6.89 -3.97
C PRO A 163 13.05 -6.82 -2.60
N VAL A 164 11.73 -6.94 -2.55
CA VAL A 164 10.92 -6.74 -1.34
C VAL A 164 10.65 -8.04 -0.58
N ASN A 165 11.57 -9.01 -0.63
CA ASN A 165 11.41 -10.29 0.08
C ASN A 165 11.27 -10.10 1.61
N PRO A 166 10.31 -10.78 2.27
CA PRO A 166 10.20 -10.79 3.73
C PRO A 166 11.33 -11.61 4.36
N ASP A 167 11.75 -11.22 5.56
CA ASP A 167 12.96 -11.73 6.22
C ASP A 167 12.68 -12.23 7.65
N ARG A 168 11.48 -12.77 7.87
CA ARG A 168 10.96 -13.23 9.17
C ARG A 168 10.92 -12.17 10.28
N LYS A 169 11.20 -10.89 9.97
CA LYS A 169 11.13 -9.81 10.94
C LYS A 169 9.70 -9.62 11.43
N VAL A 170 9.59 -9.39 12.73
CA VAL A 170 8.38 -8.94 13.41
C VAL A 170 8.69 -7.67 14.19
N TYR A 171 7.69 -6.82 14.32
CA TYR A 171 7.76 -5.54 15.00
C TYR A 171 6.81 -5.57 16.21
N VAL A 172 7.37 -5.29 17.38
CA VAL A 172 6.65 -5.17 18.64
C VAL A 172 6.62 -3.69 19.00
N PHE A 173 5.43 -3.16 19.26
CA PHE A 173 5.24 -1.75 19.58
C PHE A 173 5.14 -1.61 21.09
N GLY A 174 5.93 -0.69 21.65
CA GLY A 174 5.81 -0.28 23.04
C GLY A 174 4.59 0.61 23.29
N ALA A 175 4.44 1.05 24.53
CA ALA A 175 3.42 2.02 24.89
C ALA A 175 3.68 3.35 24.18
N GLN A 176 2.60 3.98 23.74
CA GLN A 176 2.62 5.33 23.21
C GLN A 176 2.94 6.33 24.34
N ARG A 177 3.82 7.30 24.06
CA ARG A 177 4.26 8.32 25.02
C ARG A 177 3.80 9.73 24.67
N ASN A 178 3.61 10.03 23.39
CA ASN A 178 3.22 11.35 22.89
C ASN A 178 2.07 11.26 21.88
N SER A 179 1.05 12.09 21.99
CA SER A 179 0.05 12.17 20.92
C SER A 179 0.62 13.04 19.79
N PRO A 180 0.39 12.68 18.52
CA PRO A 180 0.91 13.48 17.41
C PRO A 180 0.25 14.86 17.46
N ARG A 181 1.08 15.90 17.67
CA ARG A 181 0.61 17.29 17.68
C ARG A 181 0.45 17.76 16.23
N LEU A 182 -0.67 17.41 15.61
CA LEU A 182 -0.95 17.71 14.19
C LEU A 182 -0.67 19.17 13.77
N PRO A 183 -0.99 20.21 14.59
CA PRO A 183 -0.64 21.59 14.23
C PRO A 183 0.86 21.83 14.02
N LEU A 184 1.71 21.03 14.66
CA LEU A 184 3.17 21.12 14.57
C LEU A 184 3.75 20.16 13.54
N VAL A 185 3.33 18.89 13.57
CA VAL A 185 3.94 17.83 12.73
C VAL A 185 3.28 17.68 11.36
N GLY A 186 2.01 18.09 11.23
CA GLY A 186 1.26 18.08 9.97
C GLY A 186 1.93 18.92 8.89
N PRO A 187 2.26 20.21 9.15
CA PRO A 187 2.99 21.04 8.19
C PRO A 187 4.36 20.48 7.79
N VAL A 188 5.07 19.81 8.71
CA VAL A 188 6.34 19.13 8.40
C VAL A 188 6.10 17.95 7.44
N ALA A 189 5.09 17.13 7.71
CA ALA A 189 4.72 16.02 6.84
C ALA A 189 4.26 16.49 5.45
N ALA A 190 3.48 17.58 5.39
CA ALA A 190 3.04 18.19 4.13
C ALA A 190 4.21 18.75 3.30
N ARG A 191 5.20 19.40 3.93
CA ARG A 191 6.42 19.84 3.24
C ARG A 191 7.25 18.67 2.71
N ASN A 192 7.35 17.58 3.49
CA ASN A 192 7.98 16.35 3.03
C ASN A 192 7.24 15.76 1.83
N LEU A 193 5.91 15.65 1.89
CA LEU A 193 5.06 15.24 0.78
C LEU A 193 5.33 16.06 -0.49
N CYS A 194 5.39 17.38 -0.38
CA CYS A 194 5.71 18.26 -1.51
C CYS A 194 7.07 17.91 -2.14
N ARG A 195 8.11 17.71 -1.32
CA ARG A 195 9.44 17.34 -1.80
C ARG A 195 9.44 15.98 -2.49
N GLU A 196 8.90 14.94 -1.84
CA GLU A 196 8.93 13.56 -2.33
C GLU A 196 8.07 13.35 -3.60
N VAL A 197 7.04 14.16 -3.82
CA VAL A 197 6.20 14.08 -5.02
C VAL A 197 6.68 15.02 -6.12
N LEU A 198 6.99 16.29 -5.82
CA LEU A 198 7.32 17.27 -6.87
C LEU A 198 8.77 17.18 -7.33
N LYS A 199 9.71 16.96 -6.41
CA LYS A 199 11.17 16.97 -6.68
C LYS A 199 11.88 15.80 -5.99
N PRO A 200 11.50 14.54 -6.25
CA PRO A 200 12.16 13.39 -5.66
C PRO A 200 13.59 13.21 -6.16
N GLY A 201 14.39 12.49 -5.38
CA GLY A 201 15.79 12.16 -5.74
C GLY A 201 15.96 11.15 -6.88
N SER A 202 14.87 10.61 -7.46
CA SER A 202 14.90 9.60 -8.52
C SER A 202 13.86 9.88 -9.61
N ARG A 203 14.21 9.56 -10.86
CA ARG A 203 13.31 9.68 -12.03
C ARG A 203 12.16 8.67 -12.02
N SER A 204 12.23 7.64 -11.18
CA SER A 204 11.15 6.66 -11.01
C SER A 204 10.08 7.13 -10.02
N LEU A 205 10.32 8.23 -9.29
CA LEU A 205 9.49 8.64 -8.17
C LEU A 205 8.69 9.91 -8.51
N GLY A 206 7.56 10.12 -7.83
CA GLY A 206 6.74 11.33 -7.88
C GLY A 206 6.31 11.73 -9.29
N VAL A 207 6.24 13.03 -9.53
CA VAL A 207 5.95 13.63 -10.85
C VAL A 207 6.91 13.13 -11.95
N PRO A 208 8.24 13.02 -11.73
CA PRO A 208 9.13 12.37 -12.70
C PRO A 208 8.72 10.93 -13.06
N GLY A 209 8.32 10.14 -12.07
CA GLY A 209 7.83 8.77 -12.27
C GLY A 209 6.55 8.73 -13.10
N MET A 210 5.60 9.64 -12.84
CA MET A 210 4.35 9.75 -13.63
C MET A 210 4.65 10.12 -15.08
N LYS A 211 5.59 11.05 -15.33
CA LYS A 211 6.06 11.37 -16.68
C LYS A 211 6.68 10.16 -17.37
N ARG A 212 7.47 9.38 -16.63
CA ARG A 212 8.08 8.16 -17.15
C ARG A 212 7.01 7.13 -17.51
N LEU A 213 5.98 6.95 -16.69
CA LEU A 213 4.82 6.10 -17.02
C LEU A 213 4.16 6.55 -18.32
N ILE A 214 3.84 7.84 -18.47
CA ILE A 214 3.24 8.39 -19.70
C ILE A 214 4.10 8.03 -20.93
N THR A 215 5.41 8.30 -20.86
CA THR A 215 6.31 8.02 -21.99
C THR A 215 6.46 6.52 -22.27
N THR A 216 6.50 5.67 -21.24
CA THR A 216 6.59 4.22 -21.43
C THR A 216 5.28 3.65 -21.98
N ALA A 217 4.14 4.14 -21.52
CA ALA A 217 2.83 3.66 -21.92
C ALA A 217 2.58 3.78 -23.43
N THR A 218 3.01 4.89 -24.06
CA THR A 218 2.88 5.08 -25.52
C THR A 218 3.63 4.02 -26.33
N SER A 219 4.63 3.35 -25.74
CA SER A 219 5.39 2.28 -26.40
C SER A 219 4.75 0.90 -26.23
N TRP A 220 3.88 0.68 -25.24
CA TRP A 220 3.30 -0.63 -24.93
C TRP A 220 2.63 -1.34 -26.12
N PRO A 221 1.87 -0.66 -27.00
CA PRO A 221 1.28 -1.32 -28.16
C PRO A 221 2.29 -2.01 -29.08
N ARG A 222 3.54 -1.52 -29.10
CA ARG A 222 4.66 -2.08 -29.86
C ARG A 222 5.48 -3.06 -29.02
N THR A 223 5.70 -2.79 -27.73
CA THR A 223 6.64 -3.55 -26.90
C THR A 223 6.04 -4.75 -26.18
N LYS A 224 4.74 -4.73 -25.87
CA LYS A 224 4.03 -5.85 -25.22
C LYS A 224 3.32 -6.67 -26.29
N GLN A 225 3.93 -7.75 -26.77
CA GLN A 225 3.46 -8.55 -27.91
C GLN A 225 3.30 -10.04 -27.56
N GLY A 226 2.41 -10.72 -28.27
CA GLY A 226 2.18 -12.16 -28.09
C GLY A 226 1.37 -12.47 -26.84
N GLU A 227 1.38 -13.72 -26.44
CA GLU A 227 0.64 -14.21 -25.27
C GLU A 227 1.52 -14.28 -24.02
N VAL A 228 0.94 -13.93 -22.88
CA VAL A 228 1.53 -14.08 -21.55
C VAL A 228 0.60 -14.87 -20.66
N GLU A 229 1.18 -15.48 -19.63
CA GLU A 229 0.44 -16.05 -18.52
C GLU A 229 0.02 -14.92 -17.55
N ASP A 230 -1.22 -14.99 -17.08
CA ASP A 230 -1.76 -14.13 -16.03
C ASP A 230 -2.61 -14.98 -15.07
N VAL A 231 -3.04 -14.39 -13.97
CA VAL A 231 -3.94 -15.01 -12.99
C VAL A 231 -5.21 -14.18 -12.88
N ASP A 232 -6.38 -14.81 -13.03
CA ASP A 232 -7.67 -14.13 -12.88
C ASP A 232 -8.03 -13.85 -11.40
N LEU A 233 -9.18 -13.23 -11.16
CA LEU A 233 -9.62 -12.87 -9.80
C LEU A 233 -9.91 -14.10 -8.93
N GLU A 234 -10.13 -15.27 -9.53
CA GLU A 234 -10.36 -16.54 -8.85
C GLU A 234 -9.06 -17.35 -8.67
N GLY A 235 -7.89 -16.77 -8.99
CA GLY A 235 -6.60 -17.45 -8.82
C GLY A 235 -6.27 -18.44 -9.95
N ARG A 236 -7.08 -18.50 -11.02
CA ARG A 236 -6.86 -19.44 -12.12
C ARG A 236 -5.88 -18.87 -13.13
N VAL A 237 -5.02 -19.75 -13.63
CA VAL A 237 -4.05 -19.41 -14.68
C VAL A 237 -4.81 -19.19 -15.99
N ILE A 238 -4.62 -18.02 -16.59
CA ILE A 238 -5.16 -17.64 -17.88
C ILE A 238 -4.03 -17.25 -18.83
N ARG A 239 -4.29 -17.35 -20.14
CA ARG A 239 -3.43 -16.76 -21.17
C ARG A 239 -4.12 -15.53 -21.73
N THR A 240 -3.37 -14.45 -21.89
CA THR A 240 -3.89 -13.19 -22.42
C THR A 240 -2.85 -12.51 -23.30
N ASP A 241 -3.31 -11.59 -24.14
CA ASP A 241 -2.44 -10.73 -24.91
C ASP A 241 -1.53 -9.92 -23.96
N ALA A 242 -0.24 -9.80 -24.27
CA ALA A 242 0.72 -9.10 -23.41
C ALA A 242 0.34 -7.65 -23.12
N LEU A 243 -0.30 -6.94 -24.07
CA LEU A 243 -0.80 -5.58 -23.84
C LEU A 243 -2.01 -5.59 -22.91
N ALA A 244 -2.94 -6.54 -23.08
CA ALA A 244 -4.06 -6.73 -22.16
C ALA A 244 -3.55 -7.03 -20.74
N GLY A 245 -2.58 -7.95 -20.61
CA GLY A 245 -1.94 -8.28 -19.33
C GLY A 245 -1.28 -7.06 -18.67
N GLN A 246 -0.58 -6.21 -19.43
CA GLN A 246 -0.01 -4.97 -18.90
C GLN A 246 -1.09 -4.01 -18.37
N LEU A 247 -2.20 -3.84 -19.10
CA LEU A 247 -3.30 -2.95 -18.72
C LEU A 247 -4.08 -3.48 -17.51
N LEU A 248 -4.35 -4.79 -17.48
CA LEU A 248 -4.96 -5.47 -16.34
C LEU A 248 -4.09 -5.34 -15.09
N HIS A 249 -2.79 -5.56 -15.22
CA HIS A 249 -1.86 -5.44 -14.11
C HIS A 249 -1.86 -4.01 -13.53
N LEU A 250 -1.84 -2.98 -14.40
CA LEU A 250 -1.95 -1.60 -13.97
C LEU A 250 -3.28 -1.34 -13.24
N GLY A 251 -4.40 -1.84 -13.77
CA GLY A 251 -5.72 -1.75 -13.12
C GLY A 251 -5.72 -2.36 -11.71
N ARG A 252 -5.16 -3.56 -11.55
CA ARG A 252 -5.03 -4.26 -10.26
C ARG A 252 -4.14 -3.50 -9.29
N GLN A 253 -3.05 -2.91 -9.76
CA GLN A 253 -2.17 -2.06 -8.94
C GLN A 253 -2.87 -0.81 -8.43
N ILE A 254 -3.80 -0.25 -9.20
CA ILE A 254 -4.54 0.94 -8.80
C ILE A 254 -5.63 0.60 -7.78
N GLU A 255 -6.38 -0.49 -8.00
CA GLU A 255 -7.61 -0.80 -7.24
C GLU A 255 -7.46 -1.90 -6.17
N SER A 256 -6.75 -2.99 -6.48
CA SER A 256 -6.93 -4.27 -5.78
C SER A 256 -5.75 -4.68 -4.89
N PHE A 257 -4.54 -4.17 -5.12
CA PHE A 257 -3.34 -4.57 -4.35
C PHE A 257 -3.13 -3.77 -3.06
N GLY A 258 -4.19 -3.57 -2.27
CA GLY A 258 -4.08 -2.94 -0.94
C GLY A 258 -3.77 -1.44 -0.98
N THR A 259 -4.29 -0.75 -2.00
CA THR A 259 -4.12 0.70 -2.22
C THR A 259 -5.29 1.56 -1.75
N GLY A 260 -6.42 0.93 -1.40
CA GLY A 260 -7.70 1.60 -1.10
C GLY A 260 -8.38 2.24 -2.30
N GLY A 261 -7.97 1.87 -3.52
CA GLY A 261 -8.36 2.56 -4.75
C GLY A 261 -7.59 3.86 -4.95
N GLY A 262 -7.28 4.16 -6.21
CA GLY A 262 -6.62 5.40 -6.58
C GLY A 262 -5.26 5.61 -5.91
N LEU A 263 -4.46 4.56 -5.72
CA LEU A 263 -3.05 4.62 -5.26
C LEU A 263 -2.86 5.53 -4.01
N PHE A 264 -3.68 5.34 -2.98
CA PHE A 264 -3.69 6.08 -1.70
C PHE A 264 -4.00 7.59 -1.75
N ARG A 265 -4.34 8.16 -2.91
CA ARG A 265 -4.67 9.60 -3.00
C ARG A 265 -5.86 10.00 -2.13
N PRO A 266 -6.95 9.23 -2.05
CA PRO A 266 -8.03 9.54 -1.10
C PRO A 266 -7.56 9.52 0.37
N MET A 267 -6.62 8.65 0.73
CA MET A 267 -6.05 8.62 2.08
C MET A 267 -5.20 9.85 2.37
N MET A 268 -4.42 10.32 1.39
CA MET A 268 -3.70 11.59 1.52
C MET A 268 -4.66 12.78 1.61
N GLY A 269 -5.76 12.78 0.86
CA GLY A 269 -6.85 13.76 1.00
C GLY A 269 -7.38 13.82 2.42
N ARG A 270 -7.74 12.67 3.01
CA ARG A 270 -8.20 12.60 4.42
C ARG A 270 -7.16 13.13 5.40
N PHE A 271 -5.89 12.78 5.22
CA PHE A 271 -4.81 13.31 6.07
C PHE A 271 -4.73 14.83 6.01
N LEU A 272 -4.73 15.41 4.80
CA LEU A 272 -4.68 16.86 4.63
C LEU A 272 -5.90 17.55 5.22
N THR A 273 -7.09 16.95 5.16
CA THR A 273 -8.28 17.44 5.88
C THR A 273 -8.06 17.48 7.39
N ARG A 274 -7.43 16.45 7.99
CA ARG A 274 -7.08 16.47 9.42
C ARG A 274 -6.08 17.57 9.75
N VAL A 275 -5.09 17.80 8.90
CA VAL A 275 -4.12 18.89 9.08
C VAL A 275 -4.83 20.25 8.97
N ALA A 276 -5.69 20.44 7.97
CA ALA A 276 -6.48 21.66 7.78
C ALA A 276 -7.29 22.01 9.03
N ALA A 277 -8.04 21.03 9.57
CA ALA A 277 -8.83 21.23 10.77
C ALA A 277 -7.97 21.53 12.02
N ALA A 278 -6.75 20.99 12.08
CA ALA A 278 -5.85 21.22 13.21
C ALA A 278 -5.12 22.58 13.14
N THR A 279 -4.84 23.08 11.95
CA THR A 279 -4.08 24.34 11.75
C THR A 279 -4.95 25.55 11.40
N ASP A 280 -6.23 25.33 11.05
CA ASP A 280 -7.12 26.36 10.50
C ASP A 280 -6.54 27.04 9.24
N ASP A 281 -5.94 26.24 8.35
CA ASP A 281 -5.31 26.73 7.12
C ASP A 281 -6.01 26.14 5.89
N SER A 282 -6.72 27.01 5.15
CA SER A 282 -7.55 26.64 4.00
C SER A 282 -6.76 26.00 2.87
N ARG A 283 -5.45 26.24 2.76
CA ARG A 283 -4.60 25.65 1.72
C ARG A 283 -4.56 24.13 1.83
N TYR A 284 -4.62 23.59 3.05
CA TYR A 284 -4.69 22.14 3.24
C TYR A 284 -6.06 21.57 2.83
N THR A 285 -7.15 22.32 3.03
CA THR A 285 -8.49 21.95 2.54
C THR A 285 -8.50 21.86 1.01
N GLU A 286 -8.03 22.92 0.34
CA GLU A 286 -7.94 22.96 -1.14
C GLU A 286 -7.05 21.81 -1.67
N SER A 287 -5.92 21.56 -1.01
CA SER A 287 -5.03 20.46 -1.37
C SER A 287 -5.69 19.10 -1.16
N ALA A 288 -6.46 18.92 -0.08
CA ALA A 288 -7.19 17.69 0.19
C ALA A 288 -8.23 17.40 -0.92
N GLU A 289 -9.00 18.40 -1.33
CA GLU A 289 -9.99 18.30 -2.41
C GLU A 289 -9.36 17.86 -3.73
N LEU A 290 -8.21 18.45 -4.09
CA LEU A 290 -7.46 18.08 -5.28
C LEU A 290 -6.88 16.65 -5.17
N PHE A 291 -6.48 16.18 -3.99
CA PHE A 291 -6.10 14.78 -3.80
C PHE A 291 -7.29 13.82 -3.93
N PHE A 292 -8.48 14.20 -3.48
CA PHE A 292 -9.68 13.42 -3.76
C PHE A 292 -10.02 13.40 -5.26
N GLU A 293 -9.84 14.51 -5.96
CA GLU A 293 -9.99 14.58 -7.42
C GLU A 293 -9.00 13.68 -8.15
N SER A 294 -7.70 13.75 -7.82
CA SER A 294 -6.70 12.82 -8.35
C SER A 294 -7.08 11.37 -8.04
N GLY A 295 -7.52 11.09 -6.81
CA GLY A 295 -8.00 9.77 -6.42
C GLY A 295 -9.12 9.23 -7.34
N ARG A 296 -10.12 10.06 -7.66
CA ARG A 296 -11.20 9.69 -8.59
C ARG A 296 -10.69 9.41 -9.99
N LEU A 297 -9.78 10.24 -10.51
CA LEU A 297 -9.16 10.01 -11.83
C LEU A 297 -8.48 8.64 -11.91
N TRP A 298 -7.66 8.32 -10.90
CA TRP A 298 -7.00 7.03 -10.83
C TRP A 298 -8.00 5.88 -10.67
N GLN A 299 -9.00 6.01 -9.80
CA GLN A 299 -10.03 4.97 -9.61
C GLN A 299 -10.80 4.68 -10.90
N THR A 300 -11.26 5.72 -11.59
CA THR A 300 -11.95 5.58 -12.88
C THR A 300 -11.05 4.88 -13.92
N LEU A 301 -9.76 5.23 -13.99
CA LEU A 301 -8.81 4.52 -14.84
C LEU A 301 -8.69 3.05 -14.45
N GLY A 302 -8.43 2.76 -13.17
CA GLY A 302 -8.25 1.40 -12.67
C GLY A 302 -9.46 0.51 -12.98
N SER A 303 -10.67 0.95 -12.65
CA SER A 303 -11.90 0.22 -12.95
C SER A 303 -12.11 0.04 -14.46
N THR A 304 -11.80 1.04 -15.28
CA THR A 304 -11.92 0.95 -16.74
C THR A 304 -10.97 -0.08 -17.33
N LEU A 305 -9.71 -0.11 -16.87
CA LEU A 305 -8.72 -1.09 -17.31
C LEU A 305 -9.14 -2.51 -16.94
N LEU A 306 -9.58 -2.72 -15.70
CA LEU A 306 -10.06 -4.03 -15.22
C LEU A 306 -11.26 -4.53 -16.03
N ALA A 307 -12.20 -3.64 -16.36
CA ALA A 307 -13.42 -4.02 -17.07
C ALA A 307 -13.20 -4.28 -18.57
N ARG A 308 -12.26 -3.57 -19.21
CA ARG A 308 -12.16 -3.54 -20.68
C ARG A 308 -10.96 -4.27 -21.26
N ALA A 309 -9.92 -4.53 -20.48
CA ALA A 309 -8.69 -5.11 -21.03
C ALA A 309 -8.81 -6.60 -21.38
N THR A 310 -9.76 -7.36 -20.81
CA THR A 310 -9.97 -8.79 -21.13
C THR A 310 -10.80 -9.03 -22.39
N ALA A 311 -11.63 -8.08 -22.81
CA ALA A 311 -12.64 -8.27 -23.85
C ALA A 311 -12.37 -7.45 -25.14
N GLY A 312 -11.32 -6.63 -25.14
CA GLY A 312 -11.04 -5.69 -26.23
C GLY A 312 -10.21 -6.28 -27.36
N SER A 313 -10.50 -5.86 -28.60
CA SER A 313 -9.56 -6.03 -29.71
C SER A 313 -8.25 -5.27 -29.43
N ARG A 314 -7.17 -5.58 -30.14
CA ARG A 314 -5.90 -4.85 -29.98
C ARG A 314 -6.03 -3.36 -30.30
N GLN A 315 -7.03 -2.95 -31.09
CA GLN A 315 -7.35 -1.54 -31.33
C GLN A 315 -8.04 -0.89 -30.12
N ASP A 316 -8.94 -1.62 -29.44
CA ASP A 316 -9.54 -1.17 -28.19
C ASP A 316 -8.48 -1.00 -27.10
N LEU A 317 -7.53 -1.93 -27.00
CA LEU A 317 -6.43 -1.86 -26.04
C LEU A 317 -5.54 -0.63 -26.29
N LYS A 318 -5.28 -0.24 -27.54
CA LYS A 318 -4.57 1.00 -27.86
C LYS A 318 -5.32 2.24 -27.36
N THR A 319 -6.64 2.26 -27.52
CA THR A 319 -7.49 3.34 -26.99
C THR A 319 -7.40 3.42 -25.47
N LEU A 320 -7.31 2.28 -24.78
CA LEU A 320 -7.07 2.25 -23.33
C LEU A 320 -5.68 2.79 -22.97
N VAL A 321 -4.65 2.52 -23.77
CA VAL A 321 -3.32 3.11 -23.58
C VAL A 321 -3.39 4.64 -23.67
N ASP A 322 -4.09 5.19 -24.64
CA ASP A 322 -4.28 6.65 -24.76
C ASP A 322 -4.97 7.19 -23.49
N GLY A 323 -6.01 6.51 -23.01
CA GLY A 323 -6.71 6.82 -21.76
C GLY A 323 -5.80 6.77 -20.51
N VAL A 324 -4.83 5.83 -20.46
CA VAL A 324 -3.79 5.83 -19.42
C VAL A 324 -2.98 7.11 -19.50
N THR A 325 -2.48 7.46 -20.68
CA THR A 325 -1.59 8.63 -20.81
C THR A 325 -2.29 9.94 -20.43
N ASP A 326 -3.54 10.11 -20.85
CA ASP A 326 -4.33 11.32 -20.60
C ASP A 326 -4.75 11.42 -19.13
N THR A 327 -5.16 10.29 -18.53
CA THR A 327 -5.53 10.27 -17.11
C THR A 327 -4.34 10.54 -16.21
N VAL A 328 -3.19 9.91 -16.49
CA VAL A 328 -1.96 10.15 -15.70
C VAL A 328 -1.49 11.59 -15.85
N ARG A 329 -1.62 12.20 -17.05
CA ARG A 329 -1.30 13.61 -17.26
C ARG A 329 -2.22 14.52 -16.43
N SER A 330 -3.52 14.27 -16.48
CA SER A 330 -4.52 15.02 -15.72
C SER A 330 -4.29 14.92 -14.20
N ALA A 331 -4.09 13.70 -13.69
CA ALA A 331 -3.80 13.47 -12.28
C ALA A 331 -2.49 14.13 -11.85
N MET A 332 -1.44 14.08 -12.70
CA MET A 332 -0.17 14.76 -12.44
C MET A 332 -0.35 16.27 -12.31
N ASP A 333 -1.16 16.90 -13.16
CA ASP A 333 -1.37 18.35 -13.12
C ASP A 333 -2.24 18.77 -11.94
N VAL A 334 -3.25 17.97 -11.57
CA VAL A 334 -4.02 18.14 -10.31
C VAL A 334 -3.10 18.02 -9.09
N GLU A 335 -2.23 17.01 -9.03
CA GLU A 335 -1.29 16.80 -7.91
C GLU A 335 -0.26 17.94 -7.81
N LYS A 336 0.23 18.47 -8.93
CA LYS A 336 1.11 19.66 -8.91
C LYS A 336 0.40 20.89 -8.37
N ARG A 337 -0.87 21.11 -8.72
CA ARG A 337 -1.68 22.23 -8.20
C ARG A 337 -1.88 22.07 -6.69
N ALA A 338 -2.26 20.88 -6.24
CA ALA A 338 -2.46 20.57 -4.83
C ALA A 338 -1.21 20.90 -4.01
N LEU A 339 -0.05 20.43 -4.47
CA LEU A 339 1.19 20.60 -3.72
C LEU A 339 1.85 21.96 -3.93
N GLY A 340 1.62 22.62 -5.07
CA GLY A 340 2.16 23.95 -5.35
C GLY A 340 1.74 24.98 -4.29
N ALA A 341 0.47 24.97 -3.88
CA ALA A 341 -0.05 25.85 -2.83
C ALA A 341 0.63 25.63 -1.46
N LEU A 342 1.06 24.40 -1.18
CA LEU A 342 1.73 24.02 0.06
C LEU A 342 3.24 24.25 0.04
N THR A 343 3.87 24.48 -1.12
CA THR A 343 5.33 24.73 -1.19
C THR A 343 5.76 26.12 -0.75
N ALA A 344 4.82 27.06 -0.60
CA ALA A 344 5.08 28.41 -0.11
C ALA A 344 5.16 28.50 1.44
N LEU A 345 5.14 27.34 2.13
CA LEU A 345 5.11 27.18 3.60
C LEU A 345 6.49 27.03 4.26
#